data_AF-A0A142X0U1-F1
#
_entry.id   AF-A0A142X0U1-F1
#
_cell.length_a   1.000
_cell.length_b   1.000
_cell.length_c   1.000
_cell.angle_alpha   90.00
_cell.angle_beta   90.00
_cell.angle_gamma   90.00
#
_symmetry.space_group_name_H-M   'P 1'
#
loop_
_entity.id
_entity.type
_entity.pdbx_description
1 polymer ?
#
loop_
_entity_poly.entity_id
_entity_poly.type
_entity_poly.pdbx_seq_one_letter_code
_entity_poly.pdbx_strand_id
1 'polypeptide(L)' 'MAGYTNGYIYYAPAAEQLKNVGGAQEDSDCILAPEWQALFEAKVADMLKRL' A
#
# COMPACT_ATOMS: atom_id res chain seq x y z
N MET A 1 -8.68 -4.00 11.49
CA MET A 1 -7.97 -3.12 10.53
C MET A 1 -8.97 -2.73 9.46
N ALA A 2 -9.11 -1.43 9.13
CA ALA A 2 -10.08 -0.98 8.13
C ALA A 2 -9.40 -0.93 6.74
N GLY A 3 -9.30 -2.10 6.08
CA GLY A 3 -8.55 -2.26 4.83
C GLY A 3 -9.23 -1.71 3.57
N TYR A 4 -10.53 -1.38 3.65
CA TYR A 4 -11.30 -0.81 2.55
C TYR A 4 -12.16 0.33 3.08
N THR A 5 -11.67 1.56 2.95
CA THR A 5 -12.38 2.77 3.40
C THR A 5 -12.14 3.90 2.40
N ASN A 6 -13.15 4.74 2.19
CA ASN A 6 -13.07 5.93 1.33
C ASN A 6 -12.71 5.64 -0.15
N GLY A 7 -12.82 4.39 -0.60
CA GLY A 7 -12.54 3.99 -1.98
C GLY A 7 -11.94 2.58 -2.07
N TYR A 8 -11.60 2.19 -3.30
CA TYR A 8 -10.95 0.93 -3.64
C TYR A 8 -9.85 1.17 -4.69
N ILE A 9 -8.63 0.69 -4.44
CA ILE A 9 -7.45 0.91 -5.29
C ILE A 9 -6.65 -0.38 -5.50
N TYR A 10 -7.32 -1.53 -5.54
CA TYR A 10 -6.70 -2.85 -5.69
C TYR A 10 -5.74 -3.20 -4.54
N TYR A 11 -4.82 -4.15 -4.77
CA TYR A 11 -3.87 -4.60 -3.77
C TYR A 11 -2.76 -3.57 -3.56
N ALA A 12 -2.27 -3.52 -2.33
CA ALA A 12 -1.19 -2.64 -1.89
C ALA A 12 -0.10 -3.49 -1.22
N PRO A 13 0.67 -4.28 -1.98
CA PRO A 13 1.79 -5.07 -1.48
C PRO A 13 2.98 -4.18 -1.08
N ALA A 14 3.81 -4.64 -0.14
CA ALA A 14 5.08 -4.00 0.19
C ALA A 14 6.08 -4.07 -0.98
N ALA A 15 7.09 -3.20 -0.98
CA ALA A 15 8.11 -3.14 -2.04
C ALA A 15 8.83 -4.49 -2.27
N GLU A 16 9.08 -5.24 -1.21
CA GLU A 16 9.67 -6.57 -1.27
C GLU A 16 8.76 -7.60 -1.95
N GLN A 17 7.45 -7.50 -1.74
CA GLN A 17 6.47 -8.41 -2.32
C GLN A 17 6.32 -8.18 -3.83
N LEU A 18 6.46 -6.92 -4.29
CA LEU A 18 6.46 -6.58 -5.72
C LEU A 18 7.62 -7.20 -6.50
N LYS A 19 8.64 -7.78 -5.85
CA LYS A 19 9.70 -8.55 -6.52
C LYS A 19 9.21 -9.91 -7.03
N ASN A 20 7.99 -10.31 -6.68
CA ASN A 20 7.37 -11.58 -7.05
C ASN A 20 6.26 -11.43 -8.10
N VAL A 21 6.19 -10.30 -8.84
CA VAL A 21 5.16 -10.08 -9.89
C VAL A 21 5.03 -11.30 -10.81
N GLY A 22 3.80 -11.79 -10.94
CA GLY A 22 3.46 -13.02 -11.67
C GLY A 22 3.50 -14.30 -10.82
N GLY A 23 3.93 -14.21 -9.56
CA GLY A 23 4.00 -15.30 -8.59
C GLY A 23 2.87 -15.29 -7.56
N ALA A 24 2.24 -14.15 -7.28
CA ALA A 24 1.00 -14.05 -6.51
C ALA A 24 0.00 -13.12 -7.19
N GLN A 25 -1.27 -13.19 -6.80
CA GLN A 25 -2.27 -12.29 -7.39
C GLN A 25 -2.06 -10.86 -6.88
N GLU A 26 -1.73 -10.69 -5.61
CA GLU A 26 -1.61 -9.39 -4.95
C GLU A 26 -0.43 -8.56 -5.46
N ASP A 27 0.64 -9.21 -5.89
CA ASP A 27 1.79 -8.55 -6.52
C ASP A 27 1.60 -8.33 -8.04
N SER A 28 0.61 -9.00 -8.65
CA SER A 28 0.25 -8.84 -10.06
C SER A 28 -0.86 -7.81 -10.29
N ASP A 29 -1.84 -7.76 -9.38
CA ASP A 29 -2.99 -6.84 -9.38
C ASP A 29 -2.71 -5.61 -8.51
N CYS A 30 -1.52 -5.01 -8.67
CA CYS A 30 -1.11 -3.80 -7.97
C CYS A 30 -0.94 -2.63 -8.95
N ILE A 31 -1.58 -1.50 -8.66
CA ILE A 31 -1.45 -0.26 -9.45
C ILE A 31 -0.55 0.79 -8.79
N LEU A 32 -0.02 0.49 -7.60
CA LEU A 32 0.78 1.39 -6.79
C LEU A 32 2.27 1.18 -7.04
N ALA A 33 3.03 2.28 -7.08
CA ALA A 33 4.49 2.21 -7.15
C ALA A 33 5.07 1.66 -5.84
N PRO A 34 6.24 1.00 -5.84
CA PRO A 34 6.83 0.38 -4.64
C PRO A 34 6.98 1.29 -3.43
N GLU A 35 7.07 2.60 -3.64
CA GLU A 35 7.24 3.63 -2.59
C GLU A 35 5.94 3.99 -1.86
N TRP A 36 4.78 3.50 -2.31
CA TRP A 36 3.47 3.92 -1.79
C TRP A 36 3.37 3.75 -0.26
N GLN A 37 3.90 2.65 0.28
CA GLN A 37 3.77 2.31 1.69
C GLN A 37 4.50 3.33 2.55
N ALA A 38 5.75 3.66 2.20
CA ALA A 38 6.54 4.65 2.92
C ALA A 38 5.87 6.04 2.91
N LEU A 39 5.31 6.45 1.77
CA LEU A 39 4.58 7.71 1.65
C LEU A 39 3.31 7.72 2.50
N PHE A 40 2.53 6.64 2.47
CA PHE A 40 1.31 6.49 3.26
C PHE A 40 1.61 6.53 4.76
N GLU A 41 2.56 5.71 5.22
CA GLU A 41 2.93 5.63 6.63
C GLU A 41 3.51 6.96 7.14
N ALA A 42 4.34 7.65 6.36
CA ALA A 42 4.84 8.97 6.69
C ALA A 42 3.69 9.98 6.86
N LYS A 43 2.68 9.93 5.98
CA LYS A 43 1.52 10.81 6.06
C LYS A 43 0.65 10.50 7.26
N VAL A 44 0.41 9.22 7.56
CA VAL A 44 -0.32 8.78 8.75
C VAL A 44 0.40 9.26 10.02
N ALA A 45 1.72 9.08 10.11
CA ALA A 45 2.51 9.53 11.25
C ALA A 45 2.44 11.06 11.45
N ASP A 46 2.48 11.84 10.37
CA ASP A 46 2.28 13.30 10.42
C ASP A 46 0.88 13.68 10.94
N MET A 47 -0.16 12.97 10.50
CA MET A 47 -1.53 13.22 10.97
C MET A 47 -1.71 12.86 12.44
N LEU A 48 -1.16 11.73 12.88
CA LEU A 48 -1.28 11.28 14.27
C LEU A 48 -0.58 12.21 15.26
N LYS A 49 0.49 12.91 14.85
CA LYS A 49 1.15 13.95 15.69
C LYS A 49 0.26 15.16 15.98
N ARG A 50 -0.82 15.33 15.23
CA ARG A 50 -1.75 16.47 15.33
C ARG A 50 -3.03 16.13 16.09
N LEU A 51 -3.13 14.91 16.62
CA LEU A 51 -4.20 14.44 17.50
C LEU A 51 -3.73 14.53 18.95
#